data_AF-A0A7Y4URI6-F1
#
_entry.id   AF-A0A7Y4URI6-F1
#
_cell.length_a   1.000
_cell.length_b   1.000
_cell.length_c   1.000
_cell.angle_alpha   90.00
_cell.angle_beta   90.00
_cell.angle_gamma   90.00
#
_symmetry.space_group_name_H-M   'P 1'
#
loop_
_entity.id
_entity.type
_entity.pdbx_description
1 polymer ?
#
loop_
_entity_poly.entity_id
_entity_poly.type
_entity_poly.pdbx_seq_one_letter_code
_entity_poly.pdbx_strand_id
1 'polypeptide(L)'
;MKRLTNRTYFTIAALCIAGISAAVNAQQRAPWGDQRYNDRDSRYNDRDSRSNDRGNTYNSQRNAPWPSDRFDPQQQGRNSQANTAGQFDYYALVLSWSPSYCSGAGDNDDQQCNRSDGKRFSFVLHGLWPQYEKGYPQDCRTARRPFVPQPLIDSMLDIMPSSRLVIHEYRKHGTCSGLQPDGYLSLARQLYSSIRIPERFKNPFEQQFTSPSEVIANFTRANPQITPDMMAVACGGAGNRLKEIRFCFSKDGKPRSCGENENQRRMCSSDRMFVPPVRSTARDDQLGSTPKSPPGSGQYRDQNPLPGPRMIERPRGI
;
A
#
# COMPACT_ATOMS: atom_id res chain seq x y z
N MET A 1 -45.23 -51.35 12.98
CA MET A 1 -45.16 -51.78 14.39
C MET A 1 -44.13 -52.90 14.51
N LYS A 2 -43.17 -52.76 15.45
CA LYS A 2 -42.26 -53.77 16.06
C LYS A 2 -41.39 -54.63 15.11
N ARG A 3 -40.10 -54.30 14.98
CA ARG A 3 -38.93 -54.76 15.79
C ARG A 3 -38.38 -56.12 15.34
N LEU A 4 -37.09 -56.14 14.98
CA LEU A 4 -36.09 -57.21 15.14
C LEU A 4 -34.74 -56.64 14.61
N THR A 5 -34.04 -55.81 15.39
CA THR A 5 -32.80 -56.14 16.11
C THR A 5 -31.99 -57.31 15.53
N ASN A 6 -30.82 -57.02 14.94
CA ASN A 6 -29.66 -57.89 15.08
C ASN A 6 -28.38 -57.05 15.19
N ARG A 7 -27.72 -57.19 16.34
CA ARG A 7 -26.38 -56.69 16.66
C ARG A 7 -25.45 -57.90 16.55
N THR A 8 -24.40 -57.79 15.75
CA THR A 8 -23.21 -58.62 15.95
C THR A 8 -21.98 -57.76 15.70
N TYR A 9 -21.24 -57.56 16.77
CA TYR A 9 -19.97 -56.85 16.83
C TYR A 9 -18.86 -57.78 16.33
N PHE A 10 -18.01 -57.30 15.43
CA PHE A 10 -16.65 -57.84 15.28
C PHE A 10 -15.66 -56.68 15.33
N THR A 11 -15.04 -56.57 16.49
CA THR A 11 -13.87 -55.76 16.79
C THR A 11 -12.65 -56.46 16.20
N ILE A 12 -11.89 -55.82 15.32
CA ILE A 12 -10.51 -56.22 15.02
C ILE A 12 -9.60 -55.10 15.50
N ALA A 13 -8.80 -55.43 16.50
CA ALA A 13 -7.79 -54.57 17.10
C ALA A 13 -6.48 -54.64 16.30
N ALA A 14 -5.88 -53.47 16.16
CA ALA A 14 -4.46 -53.12 16.20
C ALA A 14 -3.41 -54.12 15.67
N LEU A 15 -2.71 -53.69 14.62
CA LEU A 15 -1.30 -54.03 14.38
C LEU A 15 -0.50 -52.73 14.28
N CYS A 16 0.26 -52.46 15.34
CA CYS A 16 1.36 -51.49 15.36
C CYS A 16 2.60 -52.15 14.73
N ILE A 17 3.22 -51.53 13.72
CA ILE A 17 4.67 -51.64 13.50
C ILE A 17 5.21 -50.26 13.10
N ALA A 18 6.31 -49.91 13.77
CA ALA A 18 7.22 -48.78 13.58
C ALA A 18 7.51 -48.49 12.09
N GLY A 19 7.71 -47.25 11.63
CA GLY A 19 8.69 -46.28 12.10
C GLY A 19 9.86 -46.27 11.11
N ILE A 20 9.93 -45.26 10.24
CA ILE A 20 11.16 -44.86 9.53
C ILE A 20 11.21 -43.32 9.48
N SER A 21 12.17 -42.78 10.23
CA SER A 21 12.68 -41.41 10.15
C SER A 21 13.85 -41.33 9.16
N ALA A 22 14.17 -40.11 8.73
CA ALA A 22 15.33 -39.63 7.93
C ALA A 22 15.21 -39.82 6.40
N ALA A 23 15.67 -38.92 5.53
CA ALA A 23 16.61 -37.79 5.62
C ALA A 23 16.14 -36.64 4.69
N VAL A 24 16.27 -35.34 5.03
CA VAL A 24 17.44 -34.44 4.88
C VAL A 24 18.29 -34.60 3.59
N ASN A 25 18.43 -33.47 2.88
CA ASN A 25 19.36 -33.12 1.80
C ASN A 25 19.07 -33.57 0.36
N ALA A 26 18.67 -32.60 -0.46
CA ALA A 26 19.20 -32.46 -1.82
C ALA A 26 19.43 -30.97 -2.12
N GLN A 27 20.69 -30.55 -2.01
CA GLN A 27 21.21 -29.37 -2.68
C GLN A 27 21.06 -29.54 -4.19
N GLN A 28 20.41 -28.58 -4.85
CA GLN A 28 20.60 -28.35 -6.28
C GLN A 28 21.15 -26.94 -6.46
N ARG A 29 22.42 -26.89 -6.87
CA ARG A 29 23.15 -25.67 -7.26
C ARG A 29 22.62 -25.22 -8.63
N ALA A 30 22.05 -24.03 -8.70
CA ALA A 30 21.85 -23.33 -9.97
C ALA A 30 23.09 -22.47 -10.29
N PRO A 31 23.55 -22.42 -11.55
CA PRO A 31 24.75 -21.68 -11.95
C PRO A 31 24.47 -20.18 -12.03
N TRP A 32 25.40 -19.40 -11.48
CA TRP A 32 25.34 -17.95 -11.33
C TRP A 32 25.51 -17.22 -12.67
N GLY A 33 24.57 -16.31 -12.96
CA GLY A 33 24.77 -15.18 -13.87
C GLY A 33 25.07 -13.93 -13.05
N ASP A 34 26.25 -13.37 -13.24
CA ASP A 34 26.84 -12.27 -12.50
C ASP A 34 26.19 -10.93 -12.92
N GLN A 35 25.16 -10.47 -12.20
CA GLN A 35 24.65 -9.09 -12.29
C GLN A 35 25.06 -8.33 -11.04
N ARG A 36 26.18 -7.61 -11.16
CA ARG A 36 26.70 -6.69 -10.15
C ARG A 36 25.65 -5.65 -9.79
N TYR A 37 25.03 -5.81 -8.64
CA TYR A 37 24.21 -4.76 -8.03
C TYR A 37 25.15 -3.65 -7.52
N ASN A 38 24.83 -2.40 -7.83
CA ASN A 38 25.65 -1.24 -7.52
C ASN A 38 25.75 -1.02 -6.00
N ASP A 39 26.96 -1.13 -5.45
CA ASP A 39 27.35 -0.92 -4.03
C ASP A 39 27.15 0.52 -3.48
N ARG A 40 26.29 1.32 -4.12
CA ARG A 40 25.97 2.69 -3.72
C ARG A 40 24.76 2.78 -2.78
N ASP A 41 23.82 1.83 -2.83
CA ASP A 41 22.58 1.90 -2.02
C ASP A 41 22.73 1.38 -0.57
N SER A 42 23.73 0.54 -0.28
CA SER A 42 24.04 0.13 1.09
C SER A 42 24.55 1.27 1.97
N ARG A 43 25.13 2.31 1.38
CA ARG A 43 25.78 3.41 2.13
C ARG A 43 24.83 4.46 2.70
N TYR A 44 23.57 4.50 2.25
CA TYR A 44 22.59 5.44 2.83
C TYR A 44 22.04 4.96 4.19
N ASN A 45 22.06 3.65 4.44
CA ASN A 45 21.40 3.04 5.60
C ASN A 45 22.29 2.89 6.86
N ASP A 46 23.61 3.04 6.73
CA ASP A 46 24.53 2.85 7.87
C ASP A 46 24.72 4.12 8.72
N ARG A 47 24.31 5.30 8.24
CA ARG A 47 24.45 6.55 9.00
C ARG A 47 23.41 6.74 10.10
N ASP A 48 22.19 6.22 9.93
CA ASP A 48 21.12 6.39 10.92
C ASP A 48 21.22 5.42 12.12
N SER A 49 22.02 4.35 12.01
CA SER A 49 22.16 3.38 13.10
C SER A 49 23.14 3.81 14.21
N ARG A 50 23.73 5.00 14.11
CA ARG A 50 24.77 5.51 15.04
C ARG A 50 24.37 6.77 15.80
N SER A 51 23.16 7.32 15.62
CA SER A 51 22.77 8.56 16.31
C SER A 51 21.91 8.28 17.56
N ASN A 52 22.29 8.90 18.67
CA ASN A 52 21.66 8.80 19.98
C ASN A 52 20.12 9.04 19.89
N ASP A 53 19.36 8.05 20.38
CA ASP A 53 17.91 7.82 20.23
C ASP A 53 16.94 8.84 20.88
N ARG A 54 17.36 10.08 21.17
CA ARG A 54 16.48 11.07 21.83
C ARG A 54 16.16 12.32 21.02
N GLY A 55 16.76 12.50 19.84
CA GLY A 55 16.61 13.74 19.06
C GLY A 55 16.14 13.60 17.60
N ASN A 56 16.08 12.38 17.03
CA ASN A 56 15.96 12.21 15.57
C ASN A 56 14.59 11.69 15.07
N THR A 57 13.67 11.33 15.95
CA THR A 57 12.33 10.84 15.57
C THR A 57 11.50 11.89 14.81
N TYR A 58 11.62 13.16 15.18
CA TYR A 58 10.83 14.24 14.57
C TYR A 58 11.19 14.49 13.08
N ASN A 59 12.44 14.27 12.68
CA ASN A 59 12.89 14.50 11.30
C ASN A 59 12.66 13.28 10.39
N SER A 60 12.76 12.07 10.95
CA SER A 60 12.39 10.80 10.29
C SER A 60 10.91 10.80 9.85
N GLN A 61 10.00 11.35 10.66
CA GLN A 61 8.56 11.39 10.38
C GLN A 61 8.19 12.41 9.29
N ARG A 62 8.83 13.58 9.24
CA ARG A 62 8.58 14.57 8.17
C ARG A 62 8.99 14.05 6.79
N ASN A 63 10.01 13.19 6.75
CA ASN A 63 10.57 12.59 5.55
C ASN A 63 10.16 11.11 5.37
N ALA A 64 9.17 10.62 6.12
CA ALA A 64 8.67 9.26 5.94
C ALA A 64 8.22 9.09 4.47
N PRO A 65 8.75 8.08 3.75
CA PRO A 65 8.40 7.84 2.35
C PRO A 65 6.89 7.65 2.14
N TRP A 66 6.19 7.21 3.20
CA TRP A 66 4.75 6.96 3.20
C TRP A 66 4.03 7.84 4.24
N PRO A 67 3.00 8.61 3.85
CA PRO A 67 2.31 9.53 4.77
C PRO A 67 1.61 8.87 5.98
N SER A 68 1.25 7.59 5.90
CA SER A 68 0.57 6.88 6.99
C SER A 68 1.48 6.38 8.10
N ASP A 69 2.80 6.46 7.89
CA ASP A 69 3.81 6.32 8.95
C ASP A 69 3.88 7.56 9.86
N ARG A 70 3.25 8.67 9.46
CA ARG A 70 3.25 9.92 10.23
C ARG A 70 2.20 9.85 11.34
N PHE A 71 2.44 9.02 12.34
CA PHE A 71 1.70 9.08 13.60
C PHE A 71 2.42 9.99 14.62
N ASP A 72 1.63 10.76 15.36
CA ASP A 72 2.11 11.76 16.32
C ASP A 72 2.91 11.11 17.48
N PRO A 73 4.22 11.42 17.64
CA PRO A 73 5.04 10.89 18.72
C PRO A 73 4.59 11.30 20.12
N GLN A 74 3.67 12.26 20.28
CA GLN A 74 3.11 12.58 21.61
C GLN A 74 2.32 11.40 22.23
N GLN A 75 1.90 10.41 21.44
CA GLN A 75 1.33 9.16 21.99
C GLN A 75 2.38 8.18 22.53
N GLN A 76 3.66 8.31 22.16
CA GLN A 76 4.74 7.45 22.68
C GLN A 76 5.07 7.76 24.15
N GLY A 77 4.72 8.97 24.64
CA GLY A 77 5.08 9.44 25.97
C GLY A 77 4.25 8.90 27.14
N ARG A 78 3.26 8.03 26.89
CA ARG A 78 2.34 7.54 27.96
C ARG A 78 2.23 6.03 28.09
N ASN A 79 2.79 5.25 27.17
CA ASN A 79 2.72 3.79 27.27
C ASN A 79 4.13 3.20 27.25
N SER A 80 4.59 2.78 28.42
CA SER A 80 5.83 2.04 28.68
C SER A 80 5.79 0.60 28.15
N GLN A 81 5.03 0.34 27.07
CA GLN A 81 4.98 -0.98 26.45
C GLN A 81 6.24 -1.15 25.59
N ALA A 82 7.10 -2.08 26.01
CA ALA A 82 8.40 -2.32 25.37
C ALA A 82 8.23 -2.82 23.92
N ASN A 83 9.03 -2.30 22.99
CA ASN A 83 9.16 -2.80 21.60
C ASN A 83 9.72 -4.24 21.59
N THR A 84 8.87 -5.20 21.92
CA THR A 84 9.22 -6.60 22.14
C THR A 84 8.54 -7.45 21.09
N ALA A 85 9.33 -8.22 20.35
CA ALA A 85 8.81 -9.13 19.33
C ALA A 85 7.79 -10.11 19.93
N GLY A 86 6.64 -10.27 19.28
CA GLY A 86 5.54 -11.16 19.69
C GLY A 86 4.59 -10.56 20.74
N GLN A 87 4.96 -9.45 21.38
CA GLN A 87 4.14 -8.75 22.37
C GLN A 87 3.39 -7.60 21.70
N PHE A 88 2.13 -7.86 21.36
CA PHE A 88 1.17 -6.94 20.75
C PHE A 88 -0.25 -7.52 20.94
N ASP A 89 -1.30 -6.84 20.50
CA ASP A 89 -2.70 -7.23 20.73
C ASP A 89 -3.41 -7.71 19.45
N TYR A 90 -3.12 -7.08 18.32
CA TYR A 90 -3.73 -7.40 17.02
C TYR A 90 -2.85 -6.99 15.84
N TYR A 91 -3.20 -7.43 14.64
CA TYR A 91 -2.64 -6.94 13.40
C TYR A 91 -3.59 -5.96 12.72
N ALA A 92 -3.08 -4.82 12.26
CA ALA A 92 -3.74 -3.98 11.26
C ALA A 92 -3.18 -4.30 9.87
N LEU A 93 -4.01 -4.89 9.01
CA LEU A 93 -3.72 -5.03 7.58
C LEU A 93 -4.04 -3.69 6.89
N VAL A 94 -3.03 -3.07 6.28
CA VAL A 94 -3.16 -1.73 5.69
C VAL A 94 -3.13 -1.81 4.17
N LEU A 95 -4.21 -1.39 3.53
CA LEU A 95 -4.35 -1.31 2.08
C LEU A 95 -4.28 0.15 1.64
N SER A 96 -3.28 0.51 0.84
CA SER A 96 -3.10 1.86 0.31
C SER A 96 -3.80 2.03 -1.03
N TRP A 97 -4.50 3.16 -1.21
CA TRP A 97 -5.05 3.57 -2.50
C TRP A 97 -3.93 4.16 -3.38
N SER A 98 -3.39 3.33 -4.28
CA SER A 98 -2.25 3.67 -5.11
C SER A 98 -2.41 4.98 -5.90
N PRO A 99 -3.57 5.30 -6.50
CA PRO A 99 -3.75 6.58 -7.21
C PRO A 99 -3.54 7.82 -6.33
N SER A 100 -3.92 7.73 -5.06
CA SER A 100 -3.70 8.82 -4.10
C SER A 100 -2.25 8.95 -3.65
N TYR A 101 -1.48 7.86 -3.68
CA TYR A 101 -0.04 7.89 -3.47
C TYR A 101 0.67 8.50 -4.68
N CYS A 102 0.36 8.02 -5.88
CA CYS A 102 0.99 8.48 -7.13
C CYS A 102 0.70 9.96 -7.43
N SER A 103 -0.48 10.46 -7.06
CA SER A 103 -0.78 11.90 -7.15
C SER A 103 0.12 12.78 -6.25
N GLY A 104 0.73 12.23 -5.21
CA GLY A 104 1.60 12.95 -4.26
C GLY A 104 3.09 12.63 -4.39
N ALA A 105 3.44 11.42 -4.82
CA ALA A 105 4.83 10.96 -5.01
C ALA A 105 5.50 11.56 -6.27
N GLY A 106 4.69 12.01 -7.24
CA GLY A 106 5.17 12.43 -8.55
C GLY A 106 5.60 11.23 -9.40
N ASP A 107 6.13 11.52 -10.59
CA ASP A 107 6.46 10.53 -11.63
C ASP A 107 7.68 9.63 -11.32
N ASN A 108 8.24 9.70 -10.11
CA ASN A 108 9.53 9.08 -9.77
C ASN A 108 9.44 7.62 -9.27
N ASP A 109 8.24 7.02 -9.27
CA ASP A 109 8.04 5.61 -8.91
C ASP A 109 7.57 4.80 -10.14
N ASP A 110 8.51 4.25 -10.88
CA ASP A 110 8.23 3.42 -12.06
C ASP A 110 7.61 2.07 -11.71
N GLN A 111 7.78 1.59 -10.47
CA GLN A 111 7.29 0.28 -10.05
C GLN A 111 5.79 0.31 -9.73
N GLN A 112 5.31 1.40 -9.12
CA GLN A 112 3.92 1.58 -8.73
C GLN A 112 3.14 2.57 -9.62
N CYS A 113 3.75 3.71 -9.97
CA CYS A 113 3.06 4.85 -10.58
C CYS A 113 3.27 4.96 -12.09
N ASN A 114 4.49 4.74 -12.57
CA ASN A 114 4.88 4.90 -13.98
C ASN A 114 5.29 3.59 -14.66
N ARG A 115 4.47 2.55 -14.45
CA ARG A 115 4.73 1.25 -15.03
C ARG A 115 4.67 1.24 -16.55
N SER A 116 5.75 0.77 -17.17
CA SER A 116 5.90 0.62 -18.61
C SER A 116 5.01 -0.47 -19.22
N ASP A 117 4.59 -1.46 -18.41
CA ASP A 117 3.73 -2.56 -18.85
C ASP A 117 2.24 -2.20 -18.94
N GLY A 118 1.88 -0.93 -18.72
CA GLY A 118 0.51 -0.44 -18.76
C GLY A 118 -0.37 -0.90 -17.60
N LYS A 119 0.08 -1.81 -16.73
CA LYS A 119 -0.67 -2.23 -15.54
C LYS A 119 -0.68 -1.09 -14.53
N ARG A 120 -1.76 -1.01 -13.75
CA ARG A 120 -1.94 0.01 -12.73
C ARG A 120 -2.55 -0.62 -11.49
N PHE A 121 -2.13 -0.11 -10.34
CA PHE A 121 -2.62 -0.58 -9.07
C PHE A 121 -3.79 0.25 -8.58
N SER A 122 -4.78 -0.41 -7.98
CA SER A 122 -5.83 0.19 -7.17
C SER A 122 -5.45 0.14 -5.69
N PHE A 123 -5.97 -0.82 -4.94
CA PHE A 123 -5.50 -1.10 -3.58
C PHE A 123 -4.30 -2.02 -3.59
N VAL A 124 -3.22 -1.58 -2.98
CA VAL A 124 -2.00 -2.37 -2.74
C VAL A 124 -1.87 -2.68 -1.27
N LEU A 125 -1.21 -3.79 -0.93
CA LEU A 125 -0.76 -4.05 0.42
C LEU A 125 0.30 -3.01 0.77
N HIS A 126 0.00 -2.16 1.75
CA HIS A 126 1.00 -1.32 2.39
C HIS A 126 1.81 -2.17 3.35
N GLY A 127 1.14 -2.83 4.30
CA GLY A 127 1.81 -3.63 5.32
C GLY A 127 0.85 -4.35 6.26
N LEU A 128 1.42 -5.13 7.17
CA LEU A 128 0.71 -5.87 8.22
C LEU A 128 1.28 -5.49 9.59
N TRP A 129 0.65 -4.59 10.30
CA TRP A 129 1.28 -3.95 11.46
C TRP A 129 0.83 -4.60 12.77
N PRO A 130 1.74 -5.16 13.59
CA PRO A 130 1.44 -5.44 14.98
C PRO A 130 1.04 -4.14 15.69
N GLN A 131 -0.09 -4.18 16.40
CA GLN A 131 -0.70 -3.05 17.10
C GLN A 131 -0.94 -3.44 18.56
N TYR A 132 -0.80 -2.48 19.47
CA TYR A 132 -1.45 -2.56 20.78
C TYR A 132 -2.87 -2.01 20.67
N GLU A 133 -3.74 -2.25 21.66
CA GLU A 133 -5.04 -1.58 21.76
C GLU A 133 -4.91 -0.04 21.68
N LYS A 134 -3.76 0.48 22.12
CA LYS A 134 -3.35 1.88 21.97
C LYS A 134 -1.85 1.99 21.69
N GLY A 135 -1.50 2.55 20.53
CA GLY A 135 -0.12 2.61 20.02
C GLY A 135 0.32 1.30 19.38
N TYR A 136 1.62 1.18 19.08
CA TYR A 136 2.19 0.00 18.43
C TYR A 136 3.66 -0.17 18.75
N PRO A 137 4.16 -1.42 18.72
CA PRO A 137 5.58 -1.66 18.66
C PRO A 137 6.14 -1.38 17.25
N GLN A 138 7.37 -0.88 17.18
CA GLN A 138 8.12 -0.74 15.93
C GLN A 138 9.61 -1.02 16.16
N ASP A 139 10.32 -1.37 15.09
CA ASP A 139 11.78 -1.55 15.07
C ASP A 139 12.26 -2.53 16.17
N CYS A 140 11.50 -3.61 16.38
CA CYS A 140 11.77 -4.54 17.46
C CYS A 140 13.12 -5.23 17.29
N ARG A 141 13.86 -5.36 18.40
CA ARG A 141 15.19 -5.98 18.38
C ARG A 141 15.08 -7.45 17.99
N THR A 142 16.00 -7.86 17.12
CA THR A 142 16.14 -9.24 16.64
C THR A 142 17.58 -9.71 16.87
N ALA A 143 17.78 -11.02 16.98
CA ALA A 143 19.11 -11.59 17.26
C ALA A 143 20.13 -11.34 16.13
N ARG A 144 19.65 -11.10 14.91
CA ARG A 144 20.45 -10.80 13.72
C ARG A 144 19.83 -9.63 12.99
N ARG A 145 20.63 -8.87 12.24
CA ARG A 145 20.13 -7.80 11.37
C ARG A 145 19.00 -8.35 10.48
N PRO A 146 17.78 -7.77 10.51
CA PRO A 146 16.67 -8.25 9.71
C PRO A 146 17.03 -8.19 8.21
N PHE A 147 16.82 -9.29 7.51
CA PHE A 147 17.13 -9.45 6.09
C PHE A 147 15.94 -10.14 5.39
N VAL A 148 15.54 -9.62 4.24
CA VAL A 148 14.49 -10.21 3.39
C VAL A 148 15.14 -10.74 2.12
N PRO A 149 15.10 -12.06 1.84
CA PRO A 149 15.69 -12.62 0.63
C PRO A 149 15.05 -12.08 -0.66
N GLN A 150 15.84 -11.89 -1.72
CA GLN A 150 15.34 -11.37 -3.00
C GLN A 150 14.15 -12.16 -3.59
N PRO A 151 14.15 -13.52 -3.60
CA PRO A 151 13.00 -14.26 -4.11
C PRO A 151 11.71 -13.98 -3.33
N LEU A 152 11.81 -13.70 -2.03
CA LEU A 152 10.66 -13.34 -1.20
C LEU A 152 10.18 -11.92 -1.50
N ILE A 153 11.09 -10.98 -1.77
CA ILE A 153 10.75 -9.63 -2.24
C ILE A 153 9.99 -9.72 -3.56
N ASP A 154 10.54 -10.41 -4.56
CA ASP A 154 9.95 -10.55 -5.89
C ASP A 154 8.56 -11.19 -5.82
N SER A 155 8.39 -12.14 -4.91
CA SER A 155 7.09 -12.80 -4.67
C SER A 155 6.01 -11.87 -4.12
N MET A 156 6.34 -10.65 -3.69
CA MET A 156 5.40 -9.67 -3.13
C MET A 156 5.06 -8.52 -4.08
N LEU A 157 5.80 -8.34 -5.18
CA LEU A 157 5.72 -7.14 -6.03
C LEU A 157 4.39 -6.98 -6.81
N ASP A 158 3.59 -8.05 -6.91
CA ASP A 158 2.23 -8.02 -7.45
C ASP A 158 1.20 -7.37 -6.51
N ILE A 159 1.48 -7.28 -5.21
CA ILE A 159 0.59 -6.65 -4.22
C ILE A 159 1.27 -5.54 -3.39
N MET A 160 2.60 -5.53 -3.33
CA MET A 160 3.44 -4.52 -2.69
C MET A 160 4.42 -3.98 -3.74
N PRO A 161 4.05 -2.98 -4.54
CA PRO A 161 4.74 -2.66 -5.80
C PRO A 161 6.05 -1.86 -5.61
N SER A 162 6.81 -2.18 -4.57
CA SER A 162 8.13 -1.60 -4.32
C SER A 162 8.99 -2.55 -3.47
N SER A 163 10.16 -2.93 -3.97
CA SER A 163 11.11 -3.74 -3.19
C SER A 163 11.52 -3.04 -1.89
N ARG A 164 11.64 -1.71 -1.94
CA ARG A 164 11.95 -0.87 -0.77
C ARG A 164 10.82 -0.92 0.26
N LEU A 165 9.56 -0.91 -0.19
CA LEU A 165 8.40 -1.08 0.69
C LEU A 165 8.45 -2.43 1.39
N VAL A 166 8.61 -3.54 0.67
CA VAL A 166 8.68 -4.89 1.26
C VAL A 166 9.75 -4.99 2.36
N ILE A 167 10.95 -4.47 2.09
CA ILE A 167 12.06 -4.45 3.07
C ILE A 167 11.72 -3.56 4.27
N HIS A 168 11.18 -2.35 4.03
CA HIS A 168 10.84 -1.40 5.09
C HIS A 168 9.81 -1.98 6.05
N GLU A 169 8.72 -2.53 5.50
CA GLU A 169 7.61 -3.08 6.28
C GLU A 169 8.03 -4.24 7.15
N TYR A 170 8.89 -5.14 6.63
CA TYR A 170 9.42 -6.20 7.48
C TYR A 170 10.32 -5.65 8.59
N ARG A 171 11.23 -4.72 8.28
CA ARG A 171 12.18 -4.19 9.26
C ARG A 171 11.47 -3.46 10.40
N LYS A 172 10.51 -2.58 10.06
CA LYS A 172 9.82 -1.71 11.01
C LYS A 172 8.71 -2.43 11.77
N HIS A 173 7.88 -3.21 11.07
CA HIS A 173 6.68 -3.83 11.63
C HIS A 173 6.81 -5.35 11.76
N GLY A 174 7.35 -6.01 10.74
CA GLY A 174 7.51 -7.47 10.72
C GLY A 174 8.37 -8.01 11.85
N THR A 175 9.47 -7.34 12.22
CA THR A 175 10.32 -7.71 13.36
C THR A 175 9.55 -7.77 14.69
N CYS A 176 8.51 -6.95 14.85
CA CYS A 176 7.68 -6.92 16.05
C CYS A 176 6.66 -8.06 16.12
N SER A 177 6.39 -8.74 15.01
CA SER A 177 5.50 -9.91 15.00
C SER A 177 6.12 -11.14 15.69
N GLY A 178 7.46 -11.20 15.77
CA GLY A 178 8.19 -12.40 16.18
C GLY A 178 8.34 -13.46 15.10
N LEU A 179 7.78 -13.24 13.90
CA LEU A 179 7.92 -14.12 12.75
C LEU A 179 9.21 -13.82 11.98
N GLN A 180 9.75 -14.85 11.33
CA GLN A 180 10.77 -14.69 10.29
C GLN A 180 10.15 -14.03 9.03
N PRO A 181 10.97 -13.47 8.11
CA PRO A 181 10.46 -12.70 6.98
C PRO A 181 9.48 -13.47 6.11
N ASP A 182 9.76 -14.73 5.86
CA ASP A 182 8.92 -15.65 5.08
C ASP A 182 7.55 -15.85 5.72
N GLY A 183 7.50 -16.14 7.02
CA GLY A 183 6.25 -16.30 7.76
C GLY A 183 5.44 -15.01 7.80
N TYR A 184 6.09 -13.87 8.05
CA TYR A 184 5.42 -12.57 8.12
C TYR A 184 4.82 -12.15 6.76
N LEU A 185 5.61 -12.21 5.68
CA LEU A 185 5.15 -11.79 4.35
C LEU A 185 4.11 -12.78 3.78
N SER A 186 4.22 -14.07 4.10
CA SER A 186 3.18 -15.05 3.75
C SER A 186 1.86 -14.77 4.47
N LEU A 187 1.91 -14.45 5.76
CA LEU A 187 0.71 -14.05 6.52
C LEU A 187 0.09 -12.77 5.95
N ALA A 188 0.91 -11.76 5.65
CA ALA A 188 0.46 -10.50 5.08
C ALA A 188 -0.25 -10.70 3.73
N ARG A 189 0.33 -11.53 2.84
CA ARG A 189 -0.31 -11.94 1.58
C ARG A 189 -1.62 -12.69 1.82
N GLN A 190 -1.62 -13.67 2.72
CA GLN A 190 -2.82 -14.47 3.03
C GLN A 190 -3.98 -13.57 3.48
N LEU A 191 -3.71 -12.62 4.39
CA LEU A 191 -4.72 -11.69 4.90
C LEU A 191 -5.17 -10.71 3.81
N TYR A 192 -4.24 -10.19 2.99
CA TYR A 192 -4.60 -9.36 1.83
C TYR A 192 -5.53 -10.11 0.86
N SER A 193 -5.19 -11.35 0.49
CA SER A 193 -6.01 -12.18 -0.40
C SER A 193 -7.35 -12.59 0.20
N SER A 194 -7.51 -12.54 1.52
CA SER A 194 -8.79 -12.82 2.19
C SER A 194 -9.82 -11.69 2.05
N ILE A 195 -9.38 -10.49 1.67
CA ILE A 195 -10.24 -9.30 1.53
C ILE A 195 -10.65 -9.13 0.07
N ARG A 196 -11.94 -9.27 -0.19
CA ARG A 196 -12.55 -9.00 -1.51
C ARG A 196 -12.72 -7.50 -1.70
N ILE A 197 -11.96 -6.94 -2.64
CA ILE A 197 -12.11 -5.54 -3.06
C ILE A 197 -13.42 -5.41 -3.88
N PRO A 198 -14.35 -4.52 -3.50
CA PRO A 198 -15.57 -4.28 -4.27
C PRO A 198 -15.28 -3.81 -5.70
N GLU A 199 -16.13 -4.20 -6.66
CA GLU A 199 -15.89 -3.99 -8.11
C GLU A 199 -15.57 -2.53 -8.46
N ARG A 200 -16.31 -1.57 -7.88
CA ARG A 200 -16.10 -0.12 -8.07
C ARG A 200 -14.73 0.40 -7.66
N PHE A 201 -13.95 -0.38 -6.90
CA PHE A 201 -12.60 -0.02 -6.45
C PHE A 201 -11.52 -0.87 -7.11
N LYS A 202 -11.84 -1.89 -7.91
CA LYS A 202 -10.83 -2.73 -8.57
C LYS A 202 -10.08 -1.98 -9.66
N ASN A 203 -10.82 -1.30 -10.54
CA ASN A 203 -10.26 -0.53 -11.64
C ASN A 203 -11.15 0.68 -12.01
N PRO A 204 -11.41 1.62 -11.08
CA PRO A 204 -12.21 2.79 -11.39
C PRO A 204 -11.48 3.68 -12.40
N PHE A 205 -12.13 3.89 -13.54
CA PHE A 205 -11.65 4.82 -14.55
C PHE A 205 -12.16 6.24 -14.29
N GLU A 206 -13.34 6.42 -13.70
CA GLU A 206 -13.88 7.76 -13.48
C GLU A 206 -13.48 8.32 -12.11
N GLN A 207 -13.35 9.66 -12.07
CA GLN A 207 -13.29 10.38 -10.81
C GLN A 207 -14.59 10.14 -10.06
N GLN A 208 -14.49 9.69 -8.81
CA GLN A 208 -15.65 9.45 -7.97
C GLN A 208 -15.51 10.17 -6.63
N PHE A 209 -16.65 10.51 -6.05
CA PHE A 209 -16.75 10.98 -4.68
C PHE A 209 -17.59 9.98 -3.90
N THR A 210 -17.22 9.74 -2.65
CA THR A 210 -17.90 8.81 -1.75
C THR A 210 -17.67 9.23 -0.30
N SER A 211 -18.45 8.71 0.64
CA SER A 211 -18.20 8.91 2.07
C SER A 211 -17.41 7.73 2.67
N PRO A 212 -16.74 7.90 3.82
CA PRO A 212 -16.15 6.78 4.56
C PRO A 212 -17.17 5.70 4.90
N SER A 213 -18.39 6.10 5.27
CA SER A 213 -19.48 5.18 5.60
C SER A 213 -19.93 4.34 4.39
N GLU A 214 -19.95 4.93 3.19
CA GLU A 214 -20.27 4.22 1.96
C GLU A 214 -19.14 3.25 1.58
N VAL A 215 -17.87 3.63 1.74
CA VAL A 215 -16.73 2.71 1.55
C VAL A 215 -16.85 1.53 2.50
N ILE A 216 -17.09 1.77 3.79
CA ILE A 216 -17.32 0.72 4.80
C ILE A 216 -18.47 -0.19 4.35
N ALA A 217 -19.62 0.36 3.98
CA ALA A 217 -20.78 -0.42 3.55
C ALA A 217 -20.50 -1.27 2.28
N ASN A 218 -19.69 -0.78 1.35
CA ASN A 218 -19.29 -1.56 0.17
C ASN A 218 -18.38 -2.73 0.55
N PHE A 219 -17.41 -2.50 1.44
CA PHE A 219 -16.47 -3.54 1.87
C PHE A 219 -17.12 -4.59 2.75
N THR A 220 -17.99 -4.22 3.69
CA THR A 220 -18.72 -5.19 4.54
C THR A 220 -19.71 -6.03 3.72
N ARG A 221 -20.32 -5.45 2.68
CA ARG A 221 -21.17 -6.20 1.72
C ARG A 221 -20.37 -7.23 0.92
N ALA A 222 -19.16 -6.87 0.49
CA ALA A 222 -18.27 -7.79 -0.25
C ALA A 222 -17.60 -8.85 0.66
N ASN A 223 -17.49 -8.55 1.95
CA ASN A 223 -16.81 -9.35 2.96
C ASN A 223 -17.71 -9.55 4.19
N PRO A 224 -18.69 -10.49 4.15
CA PRO A 224 -19.64 -10.68 5.25
C PRO A 224 -19.02 -11.05 6.60
N GLN A 225 -17.76 -11.51 6.60
CA GLN A 225 -16.99 -11.79 7.80
C GLN A 225 -16.38 -10.54 8.47
N ILE A 226 -16.44 -9.37 7.83
CA ILE A 226 -15.92 -8.09 8.34
C ILE A 226 -17.10 -7.21 8.73
N THR A 227 -17.13 -6.75 9.98
CA THR A 227 -18.10 -5.76 10.47
C THR A 227 -17.49 -4.35 10.48
N PRO A 228 -18.31 -3.28 10.55
CA PRO A 228 -17.81 -1.90 10.51
C PRO A 228 -16.75 -1.54 11.55
N ASP A 229 -16.77 -2.17 12.72
CA ASP A 229 -15.81 -1.97 13.81
C ASP A 229 -14.50 -2.76 13.64
N MET A 230 -14.41 -3.61 12.63
CA MET A 230 -13.19 -4.37 12.27
C MET A 230 -12.38 -3.69 11.16
N MET A 231 -12.80 -2.51 10.71
CA MET A 231 -12.12 -1.77 9.67
C MET A 231 -12.21 -0.26 9.88
N ALA A 232 -11.30 0.47 9.24
CA ALA A 232 -11.34 1.92 9.22
C ALA A 232 -10.82 2.47 7.89
N VAL A 233 -11.37 3.59 7.47
CA VAL A 233 -11.03 4.30 6.23
C VAL A 233 -10.24 5.56 6.57
N ALA A 234 -9.05 5.70 5.99
CA ALA A 234 -8.21 6.87 6.11
C ALA A 234 -8.38 7.81 4.92
N CYS A 235 -8.43 9.11 5.19
CA CYS A 235 -8.46 10.13 4.15
C CYS A 235 -7.56 11.33 4.51
N GLY A 236 -7.18 12.10 3.49
CA GLY A 236 -6.45 13.34 3.72
C GLY A 236 -5.74 13.89 2.49
N GLY A 237 -4.85 14.86 2.72
CA GLY A 237 -4.20 15.64 1.68
C GLY A 237 -5.17 16.60 0.97
N ALA A 238 -4.68 17.25 -0.09
CA ALA A 238 -5.51 18.15 -0.88
C ALA A 238 -6.77 17.44 -1.42
N GLY A 239 -7.93 18.11 -1.36
CA GLY A 239 -9.20 17.55 -1.83
C GLY A 239 -9.74 16.38 -1.01
N ASN A 240 -9.19 16.14 0.19
CA ASN A 240 -9.61 15.08 1.11
C ASN A 240 -9.73 13.70 0.42
N ARG A 241 -8.60 13.19 -0.06
CA ARG A 241 -8.56 11.98 -0.87
C ARG A 241 -8.59 10.72 -0.03
N LEU A 242 -9.22 9.66 -0.52
CA LEU A 242 -9.08 8.31 0.03
C LEU A 242 -7.60 7.92 0.05
N LYS A 243 -7.07 7.55 1.20
CA LYS A 243 -5.66 7.17 1.36
C LYS A 243 -5.50 5.69 1.60
N GLU A 244 -6.21 5.15 2.59
CA GLU A 244 -6.03 3.76 3.01
C GLU A 244 -7.34 3.18 3.52
N ILE A 245 -7.39 1.85 3.56
CA ILE A 245 -8.34 1.11 4.38
C ILE A 245 -7.53 0.16 5.26
N ARG A 246 -7.89 0.09 6.54
CA ARG A 246 -7.29 -0.82 7.51
C ARG A 246 -8.31 -1.86 7.93
N PHE A 247 -7.86 -3.09 8.10
CA PHE A 247 -8.65 -4.21 8.61
C PHE A 247 -7.92 -4.82 9.81
N CYS A 248 -8.64 -5.11 10.88
CA CYS A 248 -8.05 -5.61 12.11
C CYS A 248 -8.24 -7.12 12.26
N PHE A 249 -7.14 -7.80 12.58
CA PHE A 249 -7.08 -9.25 12.74
C PHE A 249 -6.43 -9.63 14.07
N SER A 250 -6.89 -10.71 14.68
CA SER A 250 -6.22 -11.33 15.81
C SER A 250 -4.87 -11.93 15.38
N LYS A 251 -4.05 -12.33 16.34
CA LYS A 251 -2.74 -12.95 16.07
C LYS A 251 -2.82 -14.23 15.25
N ASP A 252 -3.93 -14.97 15.36
CA ASP A 252 -4.24 -16.16 14.58
C ASP A 252 -4.94 -15.86 13.24
N GLY A 253 -5.02 -14.58 12.84
CA GLY A 253 -5.49 -14.16 11.52
C GLY A 253 -7.00 -14.12 11.34
N LYS A 254 -7.79 -14.14 12.43
CA LYS A 254 -9.25 -14.01 12.36
C LYS A 254 -9.64 -12.52 12.44
N PRO A 255 -10.67 -12.08 11.70
CA PRO A 255 -11.20 -10.73 11.87
C PRO A 255 -11.58 -10.44 13.33
N ARG A 256 -11.28 -9.23 13.80
CA ARG A 256 -11.66 -8.75 15.12
C ARG A 256 -11.91 -7.25 15.10
N SER A 257 -12.60 -6.76 16.12
CA SER A 257 -12.76 -5.32 16.32
C SER A 257 -11.40 -4.64 16.48
N CYS A 258 -11.27 -3.46 15.88
CA CYS A 258 -10.09 -2.63 15.94
C CYS A 258 -9.91 -1.94 17.30
N GLY A 259 -8.65 -1.62 17.65
CA GLY A 259 -8.29 -0.81 18.81
C GLY A 259 -8.45 0.70 18.56
N GLU A 260 -7.93 1.52 19.48
CA GLU A 260 -8.05 3.00 19.43
C GLU A 260 -7.30 3.60 18.22
N ASN A 261 -6.29 2.91 17.71
CA ASN A 261 -5.46 3.38 16.59
C ASN A 261 -6.27 3.55 15.30
N GLU A 262 -7.25 2.67 15.07
CA GLU A 262 -8.12 2.68 13.91
C GLU A 262 -9.46 3.40 14.19
N ASN A 263 -9.42 4.46 15.00
CA ASN A 263 -10.61 5.28 15.25
C ASN A 263 -11.06 5.99 13.96
N GLN A 264 -12.21 5.59 13.42
CA GLN A 264 -12.74 6.11 12.15
C GLN A 264 -12.82 7.64 12.10
N ARG A 265 -13.26 8.31 13.17
CA ARG A 265 -13.39 9.79 13.19
C ARG A 265 -12.03 10.48 13.10
N ARG A 266 -10.98 9.89 13.68
CA ARG A 266 -9.60 10.42 13.59
C ARG A 266 -8.97 10.11 12.23
N MET A 267 -9.25 8.94 11.67
CA MET A 267 -8.70 8.51 10.38
C MET A 267 -9.33 9.22 9.19
N CYS A 268 -10.62 9.50 9.26
CA CYS A 268 -11.32 10.34 8.29
C CYS A 268 -12.61 10.92 8.91
N SER A 269 -12.59 12.22 9.18
CA SER A 269 -13.73 12.96 9.75
C SER A 269 -14.67 13.55 8.70
N SER A 270 -14.35 13.41 7.41
CA SER A 270 -15.12 14.04 6.35
C SER A 270 -16.29 13.17 5.89
N ASP A 271 -17.41 13.82 5.58
CA ASP A 271 -18.59 13.17 5.00
C ASP A 271 -18.43 12.88 3.50
N ARG A 272 -17.40 13.45 2.85
CA ARG A 272 -17.14 13.25 1.42
C ARG A 272 -15.65 13.26 1.11
N MET A 273 -15.20 12.23 0.42
CA MET A 273 -13.82 12.05 -0.03
C MET A 273 -13.76 12.00 -1.55
N PHE A 274 -12.68 12.50 -2.10
CA PHE A 274 -12.31 12.24 -3.49
C PHE A 274 -11.61 10.89 -3.59
N VAL A 275 -11.99 10.05 -4.57
CA VAL A 275 -11.30 8.80 -4.88
C VAL A 275 -10.74 8.94 -6.29
N PRO A 276 -9.43 9.22 -6.41
CA PRO A 276 -8.81 9.35 -7.72
C PRO A 276 -8.90 8.04 -8.50
N PRO A 277 -9.16 8.09 -9.82
CA PRO A 277 -9.20 6.91 -10.66
C PRO A 277 -7.83 6.25 -10.80
N VAL A 278 -7.81 4.96 -11.15
CA VAL A 278 -6.58 4.19 -11.39
C VAL A 278 -5.81 4.68 -12.61
N ARG A 279 -6.49 5.40 -13.52
CA ARG A 279 -5.88 6.29 -14.50
C ARG A 279 -5.74 7.69 -13.91
N SER A 280 -4.56 8.13 -13.51
CA SER A 280 -4.36 9.57 -13.33
C SER A 280 -4.48 10.24 -14.70
N THR A 281 -5.24 11.33 -14.77
CA THR A 281 -5.47 12.17 -15.95
C THR A 281 -4.22 12.97 -16.36
N ALA A 282 -3.01 12.42 -16.19
CA ALA A 282 -1.77 13.06 -16.64
C ALA A 282 -1.67 13.14 -18.17
N ARG A 283 -2.66 12.65 -18.93
CA ARG A 283 -2.70 12.76 -20.40
C ARG A 283 -3.96 13.39 -21.02
N ASP A 284 -5.01 13.70 -20.25
CA ASP A 284 -6.27 14.22 -20.84
C ASP A 284 -6.43 15.75 -20.78
N ASP A 285 -5.51 16.48 -20.13
CA ASP A 285 -5.56 17.96 -20.09
C ASP A 285 -5.17 18.63 -21.44
N GLN A 286 -4.90 17.86 -22.50
CA GLN A 286 -4.71 18.38 -23.86
C GLN A 286 -5.95 18.30 -24.76
N LEU A 287 -7.09 17.77 -24.30
CA LEU A 287 -8.35 17.87 -25.04
C LEU A 287 -9.19 19.06 -24.53
N GLY A 288 -8.64 20.26 -24.62
CA GLY A 288 -9.36 21.48 -24.21
C GLY A 288 -8.59 22.78 -24.39
N SER A 289 -7.30 22.74 -24.69
CA SER A 289 -6.55 23.92 -25.10
C SER A 289 -6.82 24.20 -26.58
N THR A 290 -7.47 25.34 -26.84
CA THR A 290 -7.56 25.95 -28.16
C THR A 290 -6.19 25.93 -28.87
N PRO A 291 -6.13 25.64 -30.19
CA PRO A 291 -4.86 25.62 -30.91
C PRO A 291 -4.20 26.99 -30.82
N LYS A 292 -3.04 27.07 -30.16
CA LYS A 292 -2.14 28.22 -30.30
C LYS A 292 -1.67 28.26 -31.74
N SER A 293 -1.93 29.38 -32.42
CA SER A 293 -1.40 29.70 -33.74
C SER A 293 0.12 29.48 -33.80
N PRO A 294 0.69 29.09 -34.96
CA PRO A 294 2.10 28.77 -35.06
C PRO A 294 2.97 30.03 -34.86
N PRO A 295 4.18 29.88 -34.30
CA PRO A 295 5.07 31.02 -34.09
C PRO A 295 5.62 31.50 -35.43
N GLY A 296 5.23 32.73 -35.80
CA GLY A 296 5.82 33.47 -36.90
C GLY A 296 7.30 33.79 -36.61
N SER A 297 8.12 33.49 -37.60
CA SER A 297 9.53 33.83 -37.72
C SER A 297 9.80 35.31 -37.44
N GLY A 298 10.64 35.61 -36.46
CA GLY A 298 11.25 36.93 -36.32
C GLY A 298 12.41 37.08 -37.31
N GLN A 299 12.28 37.99 -38.29
CA GLN A 299 13.41 38.63 -38.95
C GLN A 299 13.07 40.10 -39.29
N TYR A 300 13.82 41.01 -38.67
CA TYR A 300 14.34 42.28 -39.17
C TYR A 300 13.51 43.16 -40.14
N ARG A 301 13.13 44.36 -39.67
CA ARG A 301 13.38 45.72 -40.23
C ARG A 301 12.31 46.70 -39.72
N ASP A 302 12.67 47.74 -38.97
CA ASP A 302 13.21 49.05 -39.41
C ASP A 302 12.17 49.95 -40.11
N GLN A 303 11.73 50.96 -39.34
CA GLN A 303 11.27 52.32 -39.65
C GLN A 303 10.27 52.62 -40.80
N ASN A 304 9.17 53.26 -40.38
CA ASN A 304 8.27 54.23 -41.04
C ASN A 304 7.46 53.85 -42.31
N PRO A 305 6.15 54.19 -42.35
CA PRO A 305 5.21 53.76 -43.39
C PRO A 305 5.11 54.75 -44.56
N LEU A 306 5.00 54.22 -45.79
CA LEU A 306 4.54 54.96 -46.97
C LEU A 306 3.01 54.82 -47.14
N PRO A 307 2.30 55.85 -47.62
CA PRO A 307 0.84 55.91 -47.66
C PRO A 307 0.23 55.06 -48.79
N GLY A 308 -0.97 54.52 -48.54
CA GLY A 308 -1.70 53.62 -49.44
C GLY A 308 -2.33 54.31 -50.66
N PRO A 309 -2.60 53.55 -51.75
CA PRO A 309 -3.22 54.08 -52.95
C PRO A 309 -4.73 54.33 -52.77
N ARG A 310 -5.19 55.50 -53.26
CA ARG A 310 -6.62 55.88 -53.34
C ARG A 310 -7.35 55.00 -54.36
N MET A 311 -8.47 54.40 -53.97
CA MET A 311 -9.41 53.79 -54.91
C MET A 311 -10.35 54.85 -55.48
N ILE A 312 -10.51 54.84 -56.81
CA ILE A 312 -11.41 55.68 -57.58
C ILE A 312 -12.83 55.08 -57.51
N GLU A 313 -13.80 55.90 -57.13
CA GLU A 313 -15.22 55.53 -57.06
C GLU A 313 -15.82 55.22 -58.44
N ARG A 314 -16.66 54.18 -58.49
CA ARG A 314 -17.50 53.84 -59.65
C ARG A 314 -18.63 54.88 -59.83
N PRO A 315 -18.98 55.29 -61.07
CA PRO A 315 -20.18 56.10 -61.31
C PRO A 315 -21.47 55.30 -61.16
N ARG A 316 -22.53 55.96 -60.67
CA ARG A 316 -23.91 55.46 -60.52
C ARG A 316 -24.76 55.79 -61.76
N GLY A 317 -25.71 54.90 -62.09
CA GLY A 317 -26.93 55.16 -62.88
C GLY A 317 -26.70 55.33 -64.39
N ILE A 318 -27.52 54.80 -65.30
CA ILE A 318 -28.94 54.45 -65.34
C ILE A 318 -29.11 53.15 -66.12
#